data_AF-A0AAJ1N488-F1
#
_entry.id   AF-A0AAJ1N488-F1
#
_cell.length_a   1.000
_cell.length_b   1.000
_cell.length_c   1.000
_cell.angle_alpha   90.00
_cell.angle_beta   90.00
_cell.angle_gamma   90.00
#
_symmetry.space_group_name_H-M   'P 1'
#
loop_
_entity.id
_entity.type
_entity.pdbx_description
1 polymer ?
#
loop_
_entity_poly.entity_id
_entity_poly.type
_entity_poly.pdbx_seq_one_letter_code
_entity_poly.pdbx_strand_id
1 'polypeptide(L)'
;MRKVLIGVMAVLSITLMGCTPKIQTVSFVGDTLSCQYAVANIVDGNAKFIAGITPENLYVANNQFATTMFSRIGFIESPTLTKKENGVLISDGDKSIFTMSEDKSNFPIVDKDKKILHQWDKCYNKYATSIEPTGSEKKNTDWIKNSPITSTMECDGYEDSTFSFGDKSKLVAEKTIFSKKRILPNSSRICTATTDIHRNNKMSVMIVEKAKINNIDVSVYHSDGSGSIGGDYSDKASWSYACKKDKMNDKVECYMYQDGFYIFKESSGYTVLVGKDHFPGRVVQVRVGKGKPFTTGDNGNFSKSASKSIINAALKNDSMVTRYTEWPYDTPIDNDVHLEYFNEAVKLLDNIYDNYRK
;
A
#
# COMPACT_ATOMS: atom_id res chain seq x y z
N MET A 1 -45.37 -44.25 -15.52
CA MET A 1 -45.52 -43.18 -16.52
C MET A 1 -45.78 -41.86 -15.80
N ARG A 2 -44.91 -40.88 -16.02
CA ARG A 2 -44.99 -39.50 -15.51
C ARG A 2 -46.23 -38.79 -16.05
N LYS A 3 -46.93 -38.04 -15.18
CA LYS A 3 -47.46 -36.70 -15.54
C LYS A 3 -47.35 -35.80 -14.31
N VAL A 4 -46.49 -34.79 -14.43
CA VAL A 4 -46.32 -33.67 -13.50
C VAL A 4 -47.30 -32.59 -13.95
N LEU A 5 -48.18 -32.14 -13.06
CA LEU A 5 -48.93 -30.90 -13.22
C LEU A 5 -48.18 -29.81 -12.45
N ILE A 6 -47.74 -28.78 -13.15
CA ILE A 6 -47.10 -27.59 -12.59
C ILE A 6 -48.22 -26.64 -12.16
N GLY A 7 -48.40 -26.48 -10.85
CA GLY A 7 -49.25 -25.46 -10.26
C GLY A 7 -48.42 -24.20 -9.97
N VAL A 8 -48.77 -23.10 -10.64
CA VAL A 8 -48.18 -21.77 -10.43
C VAL A 8 -48.76 -21.20 -9.13
N MET A 9 -47.93 -21.06 -8.10
CA MET A 9 -48.28 -20.35 -6.87
C MET A 9 -47.80 -18.90 -7.01
N ALA A 10 -48.75 -17.97 -7.15
CA ALA A 10 -48.48 -16.54 -7.15
C ALA A 10 -48.08 -16.08 -5.75
N VAL A 11 -46.84 -15.63 -5.59
CA VAL A 11 -46.39 -14.94 -4.38
C VAL A 11 -46.66 -13.44 -4.56
N LEU A 12 -47.60 -12.95 -3.77
CA LEU A 12 -47.95 -11.53 -3.67
C LEU A 12 -46.85 -10.82 -2.86
N SER A 13 -45.91 -10.15 -3.52
CA SER A 13 -44.90 -9.33 -2.86
C SER A 13 -45.49 -7.99 -2.45
N ILE A 14 -45.64 -7.79 -1.14
CA ILE A 14 -45.95 -6.50 -0.52
C ILE A 14 -44.71 -5.61 -0.69
N THR A 15 -44.79 -4.61 -1.56
CA THR A 15 -43.76 -3.56 -1.67
C THR A 15 -43.92 -2.56 -0.54
N LEU A 16 -43.18 -2.77 0.55
CA LEU A 16 -42.87 -1.70 1.50
C LEU A 16 -41.81 -0.80 0.86
N MET A 17 -42.23 0.42 0.49
CA MET A 17 -41.35 1.52 0.11
C MET A 17 -40.49 1.90 1.32
N GLY A 18 -39.28 1.32 1.39
CA GLY A 18 -38.17 1.86 2.16
C GLY A 18 -37.12 2.34 1.16
N CYS A 19 -36.84 3.64 1.15
CA CYS A 19 -35.76 4.24 0.38
C CYS A 19 -34.41 3.66 0.83
N THR A 20 -33.98 2.55 0.22
CA THR A 20 -32.57 2.21 0.16
C THR A 20 -31.91 3.16 -0.84
N PRO A 21 -30.76 3.78 -0.50
CA PRO A 21 -29.96 4.43 -1.53
C PRO A 21 -29.58 3.33 -2.52
N LYS A 22 -30.05 3.45 -3.77
CA LYS A 22 -29.53 2.65 -4.87
C LYS A 22 -28.04 2.98 -4.94
N ILE A 23 -27.21 2.16 -4.33
CA ILE A 23 -25.81 2.06 -4.73
C ILE A 23 -25.88 1.48 -6.14
N GLN A 24 -25.83 2.35 -7.13
CA GLN A 24 -25.57 1.96 -8.50
C GLN A 24 -24.19 1.33 -8.48
N THR A 25 -24.14 0.00 -8.39
CA THR A 25 -22.97 -0.76 -8.78
C THR A 25 -22.80 -0.55 -10.27
N VAL A 26 -22.03 0.46 -10.66
CA VAL A 26 -21.63 0.65 -12.05
C VAL A 26 -20.64 -0.48 -12.36
N SER A 27 -21.12 -1.53 -13.01
CA SER A 27 -20.25 -2.55 -13.59
C SER A 27 -19.55 -1.94 -14.81
N PHE A 28 -18.34 -1.43 -14.65
CA PHE A 28 -17.49 -1.07 -15.77
C PHE A 28 -17.03 -2.38 -16.45
N VAL A 29 -17.58 -2.69 -17.63
CA VAL A 29 -17.01 -3.71 -18.53
C VAL A 29 -15.99 -2.97 -19.40
N GLY A 30 -14.73 -2.93 -18.94
CA GLY A 30 -13.67 -2.13 -19.56
C GLY A 30 -12.28 -2.46 -19.04
N ASP A 31 -11.27 -1.75 -19.53
CA ASP A 31 -9.88 -1.92 -19.11
C ASP A 31 -9.69 -1.39 -17.68
N THR A 32 -8.94 -2.12 -16.86
CA THR A 32 -8.43 -1.62 -15.57
C THR A 32 -6.97 -1.24 -15.73
N LEU A 33 -6.68 0.04 -15.60
CA LEU A 33 -5.35 0.59 -15.73
C LEU A 33 -4.79 0.92 -14.35
N SER A 34 -3.51 0.64 -14.17
CA SER A 34 -2.71 1.06 -13.02
C SER A 34 -1.97 2.34 -13.42
N CYS A 35 -2.27 3.46 -12.77
CA CYS A 35 -1.79 4.78 -13.18
C CYS A 35 -1.05 5.49 -12.04
N GLN A 36 -0.06 6.31 -12.37
CA GLN A 36 0.54 7.23 -11.41
C GLN A 36 -0.34 8.47 -11.29
N TYR A 37 -0.83 8.75 -10.09
CA TYR A 37 -1.59 9.97 -9.84
C TYR A 37 -0.66 11.15 -9.55
N ALA A 38 -0.87 12.25 -10.25
CA ALA A 38 -0.14 13.50 -10.10
C ALA A 38 -1.10 14.65 -9.78
N VAL A 39 -0.98 15.19 -8.57
CA VAL A 39 -1.58 16.49 -8.23
C VAL A 39 -0.60 17.57 -8.65
N ALA A 40 -1.04 18.59 -9.39
CA ALA A 40 -0.23 19.80 -9.58
C ALA A 40 -0.24 20.63 -8.29
N ASN A 41 0.92 20.87 -7.66
CA ASN A 41 1.03 21.94 -6.67
C ASN A 41 1.00 23.29 -7.42
N ILE A 42 -0.13 24.01 -7.33
CA ILE A 42 -0.35 25.27 -8.05
C ILE A 42 0.36 26.40 -7.29
N VAL A 43 1.57 26.73 -7.70
CA VAL A 43 2.19 28.03 -7.43
C VAL A 43 2.58 28.61 -8.79
N ASP A 44 2.00 29.77 -9.13
CA ASP A 44 2.28 30.56 -10.32
C ASP A 44 1.95 29.94 -11.69
N GLY A 45 0.92 29.09 -11.77
CA GLY A 45 0.42 28.56 -13.04
C GLY A 45 1.30 27.49 -13.69
N ASN A 46 2.37 27.06 -13.02
CA ASN A 46 3.21 25.95 -13.44
C ASN A 46 2.83 24.67 -12.67
N ALA A 47 2.47 23.62 -13.39
CA ALA A 47 2.18 22.32 -12.79
C ALA A 47 3.45 21.73 -12.16
N LYS A 48 3.44 21.51 -10.84
CA LYS A 48 4.46 20.69 -10.16
C LYS A 48 3.84 19.35 -9.78
N PHE A 49 4.24 18.30 -10.49
CA PHE A 49 3.78 16.93 -10.30
C PHE A 49 4.06 16.43 -8.86
N ILE A 50 3.02 16.16 -8.08
CA ILE A 50 3.11 15.42 -6.81
C ILE A 50 3.06 13.94 -7.18
N ALA A 51 4.22 13.31 -7.34
CA ALA A 51 4.30 11.90 -7.67
C ALA A 51 4.00 11.03 -6.43
N GLY A 52 2.75 10.57 -6.29
CA GLY A 52 2.39 9.50 -5.38
C GLY A 52 2.73 8.13 -5.99
N ILE A 53 3.46 7.29 -5.26
CA ILE A 53 3.92 5.96 -5.72
C ILE A 53 2.81 4.90 -5.56
N THR A 54 1.62 5.26 -5.08
CA THR A 54 0.48 4.32 -5.09
C THR A 54 -0.16 4.36 -6.48
N PRO A 55 0.03 3.32 -7.31
CA PRO A 55 -0.76 3.21 -8.53
C PRO A 55 -2.24 3.25 -8.19
N GLU A 56 -2.96 4.17 -8.82
CA GLU A 56 -4.41 4.26 -8.72
C GLU A 56 -5.03 3.44 -9.84
N ASN A 57 -6.08 2.67 -9.50
CA ASN A 57 -6.83 1.96 -10.52
C ASN A 57 -7.75 2.96 -11.23
N LEU A 58 -7.63 3.02 -12.56
CA LEU A 58 -8.53 3.74 -13.44
C LEU A 58 -9.35 2.72 -14.26
N TYR A 59 -10.67 2.85 -14.24
CA TYR A 59 -11.57 1.99 -15.01
C TYR A 59 -11.96 2.74 -16.28
N VAL A 60 -11.74 2.15 -17.46
CA VAL A 60 -11.94 2.82 -18.76
C VAL A 60 -12.82 1.98 -19.67
N ALA A 61 -13.92 2.54 -20.15
CA ALA A 61 -14.85 1.90 -21.08
C ALA A 61 -15.59 2.98 -21.90
N ASN A 62 -15.93 2.68 -23.16
CA ASN A 62 -16.87 3.49 -23.96
C ASN A 62 -16.54 5.01 -23.98
N ASN A 63 -15.28 5.37 -24.20
CA ASN A 63 -14.79 6.75 -24.15
C ASN A 63 -15.12 7.48 -22.83
N GLN A 64 -15.11 6.75 -21.72
CA GLN A 64 -15.38 7.25 -20.37
C GLN A 64 -14.37 6.60 -19.42
N PHE A 65 -14.07 7.27 -18.31
CA PHE A 65 -13.24 6.71 -17.24
C PHE A 65 -13.76 7.04 -15.84
N ALA A 66 -13.38 6.22 -14.86
CA ALA A 66 -13.72 6.41 -13.45
C ALA A 66 -12.59 5.95 -12.51
N THR A 67 -12.54 6.51 -11.30
CA THR A 67 -11.57 6.10 -10.26
C THR A 67 -12.05 6.36 -8.83
N THR A 68 -11.50 5.59 -7.90
CA THR A 68 -11.68 5.74 -6.45
C THR A 68 -10.38 6.26 -5.84
N MET A 69 -10.32 7.55 -5.51
CA MET A 69 -9.11 8.13 -4.93
C MET A 69 -9.01 7.80 -3.43
N PHE A 70 -7.82 7.37 -2.98
CA PHE A 70 -7.56 7.16 -1.55
C PHE A 70 -7.66 8.49 -0.78
N SER A 71 -8.66 8.58 0.10
CA SER A 71 -8.75 9.47 1.27
C SER A 71 -9.00 10.98 1.15
N ARG A 72 -9.18 11.62 -0.03
CA ARG A 72 -9.42 13.09 -0.07
C ARG A 72 -10.52 13.67 -0.96
N ILE A 73 -11.02 12.97 -1.98
CA ILE A 73 -11.92 13.62 -2.98
C ILE A 73 -13.15 12.79 -3.39
N GLY A 74 -13.23 11.51 -2.99
CA GLY A 74 -14.33 10.63 -3.35
C GLY A 74 -14.19 9.97 -4.71
N PHE A 75 -15.28 9.37 -5.21
CA PHE A 75 -15.35 8.73 -6.52
C PHE A 75 -15.44 9.78 -7.63
N ILE A 76 -14.61 9.64 -8.67
CA ILE A 76 -14.60 10.52 -9.85
C ILE A 76 -15.04 9.69 -11.05
N GLU A 77 -16.02 10.20 -11.79
CA GLU A 77 -16.51 9.61 -13.03
C GLU A 77 -16.55 10.70 -14.11
N SER A 78 -15.93 10.44 -15.26
CA SER A 78 -15.98 11.35 -16.41
C SER A 78 -17.35 11.26 -17.09
N PRO A 79 -17.83 12.31 -17.77
CA PRO A 79 -18.84 12.12 -18.81
C PRO A 79 -18.26 11.32 -19.99
N THR A 80 -19.12 10.86 -20.90
CA THR A 80 -18.66 10.31 -22.18
C THR A 80 -17.91 11.38 -22.97
N LEU A 81 -16.70 11.06 -23.40
CA LEU A 81 -15.82 11.93 -24.17
C LEU A 81 -16.17 11.80 -25.66
N THR A 82 -16.75 12.87 -26.20
CA THR A 82 -17.37 12.91 -27.54
C THR A 82 -16.49 13.60 -28.55
N LYS A 83 -15.71 14.61 -28.13
CA LYS A 83 -14.84 15.39 -29.02
C LYS A 83 -13.47 14.72 -29.12
N LYS A 84 -12.91 14.66 -30.33
CA LYS A 84 -11.58 14.11 -30.62
C LYS A 84 -10.69 15.16 -31.28
N GLU A 85 -9.52 15.42 -30.71
CA GLU A 85 -8.56 16.41 -31.19
C GLU A 85 -7.13 15.96 -30.90
N ASN A 86 -6.26 15.91 -31.91
CA ASN A 86 -4.83 15.58 -31.78
C ASN A 86 -4.51 14.32 -30.94
N GLY A 87 -5.31 13.24 -31.10
CA GLY A 87 -5.10 11.99 -30.36
C GLY A 87 -5.61 12.01 -28.92
N VAL A 88 -6.43 12.99 -28.56
CA VAL A 88 -7.05 13.15 -27.24
C VAL A 88 -8.58 13.23 -27.38
N LEU A 89 -9.27 12.49 -26.52
CA LEU A 89 -10.72 12.54 -26.35
C LEU A 89 -11.07 13.54 -25.24
N ILE A 90 -12.10 14.35 -25.45
CA ILE A 90 -12.42 15.54 -24.65
C ILE A 90 -13.93 15.58 -24.36
N SER A 91 -14.31 15.97 -23.14
CA SER A 91 -15.70 16.21 -22.75
C SER A 91 -16.19 17.61 -23.16
N ASP A 92 -17.48 17.74 -23.45
CA ASP A 92 -18.14 19.02 -23.75
C ASP A 92 -18.57 19.83 -22.50
N GLY A 93 -17.87 19.67 -21.36
CA GLY A 93 -18.27 20.24 -20.07
C GLY A 93 -17.85 21.70 -19.81
N ASP A 94 -18.73 22.50 -19.19
CA ASP A 94 -18.51 23.94 -18.94
C ASP A 94 -17.65 24.27 -17.70
N LYS A 95 -17.59 23.37 -16.71
CA LYS A 95 -16.89 23.61 -15.42
C LYS A 95 -15.54 22.91 -15.32
N SER A 96 -15.48 21.67 -15.79
CA SER A 96 -14.28 20.85 -15.84
C SER A 96 -14.29 20.08 -17.14
N ILE A 97 -13.14 20.06 -17.81
CA ILE A 97 -12.92 19.39 -19.08
C ILE A 97 -12.13 18.12 -18.77
N PHE A 98 -12.78 16.98 -18.96
CA PHE A 98 -12.17 15.67 -18.83
C PHE A 98 -11.51 15.32 -20.16
N THR A 99 -10.30 14.77 -20.07
CA THR A 99 -9.53 14.36 -21.25
C THR A 99 -8.92 12.99 -21.06
N MET A 100 -8.79 12.25 -22.16
CA MET A 100 -8.21 10.92 -22.21
C MET A 100 -7.41 10.80 -23.50
N SER A 101 -6.13 10.42 -23.40
CA SER A 101 -5.35 10.09 -24.59
C SER A 101 -5.89 8.82 -25.24
N GLU A 102 -5.87 8.72 -26.57
CA GLU A 102 -6.42 7.55 -27.29
C GLU A 102 -5.67 6.25 -26.99
N ASP A 103 -4.38 6.35 -26.69
CA ASP A 103 -3.53 5.25 -26.24
C ASP A 103 -3.73 4.88 -24.76
N LYS A 104 -4.61 5.62 -24.05
CA LYS A 104 -4.94 5.44 -22.64
C LYS A 104 -3.74 5.54 -21.69
N SER A 105 -2.70 6.27 -22.07
CA SER A 105 -1.52 6.53 -21.24
C SER A 105 -1.73 7.68 -20.25
N ASN A 106 -2.66 8.61 -20.52
CA ASN A 106 -2.82 9.86 -19.77
C ASN A 106 -4.30 10.32 -19.67
N PHE A 107 -4.70 10.80 -18.48
CA PHE A 107 -6.06 11.23 -18.15
C PHE A 107 -6.06 12.55 -17.35
N PRO A 108 -5.93 13.71 -18.01
CA PRO A 108 -6.07 15.00 -17.34
C PRO A 108 -7.55 15.41 -17.12
N ILE A 109 -7.80 16.09 -16.00
CA ILE A 109 -9.01 16.90 -15.79
C ILE A 109 -8.53 18.35 -15.64
N VAL A 110 -9.04 19.25 -16.47
CA VAL A 110 -8.68 20.68 -16.44
C VAL A 110 -9.89 21.57 -16.17
N ASP A 111 -9.69 22.79 -15.69
CA ASP A 111 -10.75 23.80 -15.61
C ASP A 111 -10.98 24.49 -16.97
N LYS A 112 -11.96 25.40 -17.02
CA LYS A 112 -12.30 26.20 -18.22
C LYS A 112 -11.14 27.07 -18.74
N ASP A 113 -10.18 27.42 -17.87
CA ASP A 113 -8.99 28.20 -18.21
C ASP A 113 -7.83 27.27 -18.62
N LYS A 114 -8.11 25.98 -18.84
CA LYS A 114 -7.19 24.90 -19.20
C LYS A 114 -6.11 24.62 -18.13
N LYS A 115 -6.38 24.95 -16.86
CA LYS A 115 -5.47 24.59 -15.76
C LYS A 115 -5.75 23.18 -15.28
N ILE A 116 -4.69 22.39 -15.07
CA ILE A 116 -4.79 21.01 -14.60
C ILE A 116 -5.30 20.97 -13.15
N LEU A 117 -6.45 20.31 -12.96
CA LEU A 117 -7.03 20.01 -11.66
C LEU A 117 -6.58 18.65 -11.14
N HIS A 118 -6.58 17.64 -12.03
CA HIS A 118 -6.15 16.27 -11.74
C HIS A 118 -5.43 15.66 -12.95
N GLN A 119 -4.47 14.77 -12.72
CA GLN A 119 -3.82 14.03 -13.79
C GLN A 119 -3.43 12.63 -13.36
N TRP A 120 -3.80 11.63 -14.17
CA TRP A 120 -3.25 10.28 -14.09
C TRP A 120 -2.37 10.04 -15.32
N ASP A 121 -1.15 9.58 -15.10
CA ASP A 121 -0.14 9.40 -16.14
C ASP A 121 0.58 8.05 -15.99
N LYS A 122 1.30 7.62 -17.03
CA LYS A 122 2.04 6.35 -17.11
C LYS A 122 1.15 5.16 -16.78
N CYS A 123 -0.07 5.19 -17.30
CA CYS A 123 -1.05 4.14 -17.12
C CYS A 123 -0.63 2.87 -17.87
N TYR A 124 -0.77 1.72 -17.23
CA TYR A 124 -0.54 0.41 -17.85
C TYR A 124 -1.65 -0.57 -17.47
N ASN A 125 -1.95 -1.53 -18.36
CA ASN A 125 -2.99 -2.52 -18.10
C ASN A 125 -2.52 -3.51 -17.04
N LYS A 126 -3.25 -3.59 -15.92
CA LYS A 126 -2.92 -4.43 -14.76
C LYS A 126 -3.02 -5.94 -15.06
N TYR A 127 -3.77 -6.32 -16.10
CA TYR A 127 -4.07 -7.70 -16.45
C TYR A 127 -3.55 -8.11 -17.84
N ALA A 128 -2.87 -7.22 -18.56
CA ALA A 128 -2.15 -7.60 -19.76
C ALA A 128 -0.90 -8.40 -19.35
N THR A 129 -0.86 -9.66 -19.77
CA THR A 129 0.25 -10.59 -19.59
C THR A 129 1.61 -9.93 -19.84
N SER A 130 2.46 -9.99 -18.81
CA SER A 130 3.92 -9.89 -18.82
C SER A 130 4.54 -9.20 -20.05
N ILE A 131 4.72 -7.89 -19.96
CA ILE A 131 5.81 -7.23 -20.65
C ILE A 131 6.96 -7.22 -19.65
N GLU A 132 8.04 -7.96 -19.95
CA GLU A 132 9.31 -7.79 -19.25
C GLU A 132 9.62 -6.29 -19.14
N PRO A 133 10.07 -5.78 -17.99
CA PRO A 133 10.34 -4.36 -17.85
C PRO A 133 11.34 -3.98 -18.94
N THR A 134 10.89 -3.22 -19.94
CA THR A 134 11.78 -2.54 -20.89
C THR A 134 12.76 -1.78 -20.04
N GLY A 135 14.02 -2.22 -20.07
CA GLY A 135 15.03 -1.93 -19.06
C GLY A 135 14.92 -0.51 -18.55
N SER A 136 14.62 -0.34 -17.26
CA SER A 136 14.67 0.96 -16.62
C SER A 136 16.05 1.53 -16.92
N GLU A 137 16.10 2.60 -17.72
CA GLU A 137 17.33 3.34 -17.96
C GLU A 137 17.94 3.60 -16.59
N LYS A 138 19.07 2.95 -16.29
CA LYS A 138 19.66 3.00 -14.95
C LYS A 138 19.99 4.46 -14.69
N LYS A 139 19.25 5.09 -13.79
CA LYS A 139 19.51 6.48 -13.42
C LYS A 139 20.95 6.59 -12.94
N ASN A 140 21.63 7.65 -13.37
CA ASN A 140 22.98 7.95 -12.92
C ASN A 140 22.97 8.20 -11.40
N THR A 141 23.74 7.41 -10.65
CA THR A 141 23.86 7.51 -9.18
C THR A 141 25.15 8.20 -8.72
N ASP A 142 26.02 8.65 -9.63
CA ASP A 142 27.30 9.30 -9.31
C ASP A 142 27.11 10.56 -8.46
N TRP A 143 26.03 11.31 -8.69
CA TRP A 143 25.71 12.50 -7.91
C TRP A 143 25.38 12.18 -6.44
N ILE A 144 24.85 10.98 -6.16
CA ILE A 144 24.61 10.48 -4.81
C ILE A 144 25.94 10.02 -4.21
N LYS A 145 26.72 9.24 -4.97
CA LYS A 145 28.00 8.68 -4.55
C LYS A 145 29.06 9.74 -4.23
N ASN A 146 29.09 10.82 -5.00
CA ASN A 146 30.05 11.90 -4.87
C ASN A 146 29.56 13.03 -3.93
N SER A 147 28.37 12.87 -3.33
CA SER A 147 27.86 13.85 -2.36
C SER A 147 28.66 13.78 -1.05
N PRO A 148 29.06 14.92 -0.46
CA PRO A 148 29.70 14.93 0.86
C PRO A 148 28.86 14.23 1.94
N ILE A 149 27.53 14.22 1.79
CA ILE A 149 26.59 13.65 2.76
C ILE A 149 26.71 12.12 2.85
N THR A 150 26.96 11.44 1.73
CA THR A 150 27.01 9.98 1.70
C THR A 150 28.39 9.43 2.05
N SER A 151 29.42 10.29 2.04
CA SER A 151 30.81 9.91 2.39
C SER A 151 30.94 9.29 3.78
N THR A 152 30.09 9.71 4.73
CA THR A 152 30.08 9.18 6.11
C THR A 152 29.04 8.08 6.33
N MET A 153 28.24 7.74 5.31
CA MET A 153 27.16 6.76 5.44
C MET A 153 27.63 5.32 5.24
N GLU A 154 28.84 5.12 4.68
CA GLU A 154 29.46 3.80 4.45
C GLU A 154 28.55 2.85 3.65
N CYS A 155 28.14 3.30 2.46
CA CYS A 155 27.27 2.56 1.55
C CYS A 155 28.07 1.68 0.58
N ASP A 156 27.57 0.46 0.34
CA ASP A 156 28.12 -0.50 -0.62
C ASP A 156 27.58 -0.26 -2.04
N GLY A 157 26.42 0.39 -2.14
CA GLY A 157 25.76 0.74 -3.40
C GLY A 157 24.88 1.97 -3.27
N TYR A 158 24.39 2.45 -4.43
CA TYR A 158 23.60 3.67 -4.54
C TYR A 158 22.41 3.46 -5.47
N GLU A 159 21.27 4.07 -5.12
CA GLU A 159 20.02 3.96 -5.87
C GLU A 159 19.32 5.32 -5.96
N ASP A 160 18.86 5.69 -7.16
CA ASP A 160 18.16 6.95 -7.41
C ASP A 160 16.64 6.70 -7.57
N SER A 161 15.92 6.87 -6.47
CA SER A 161 14.45 6.85 -6.44
C SER A 161 13.85 8.27 -6.46
N THR A 162 14.64 9.28 -6.82
CA THR A 162 14.18 10.68 -6.89
C THR A 162 13.35 10.95 -8.13
N PHE A 163 12.48 11.95 -8.06
CA PHE A 163 11.77 12.49 -9.21
C PHE A 163 12.57 13.64 -9.85
N SER A 164 12.26 13.97 -11.11
CA SER A 164 13.00 14.97 -11.91
C SER A 164 12.99 16.41 -11.37
N PHE A 165 12.27 16.70 -10.28
CA PHE A 165 12.03 18.04 -9.76
C PHE A 165 12.65 18.31 -8.36
N GLY A 166 13.55 17.44 -7.90
CA GLY A 166 14.32 17.63 -6.66
C GLY A 166 15.60 18.45 -6.86
N ASP A 167 15.93 19.30 -5.89
CA ASP A 167 17.20 20.04 -5.87
C ASP A 167 18.33 19.12 -5.37
N LYS A 168 19.12 18.58 -6.31
CA LYS A 168 20.24 17.66 -6.03
C LYS A 168 21.31 18.28 -5.13
N SER A 169 21.38 19.61 -5.03
CA SER A 169 22.31 20.31 -4.14
C SER A 169 21.87 20.34 -2.68
N LYS A 170 20.59 20.05 -2.40
CA LYS A 170 19.97 20.11 -1.05
C LYS A 170 19.65 18.72 -0.50
N LEU A 171 20.47 17.75 -0.86
CA LEU A 171 20.38 16.41 -0.32
C LEU A 171 20.53 16.44 1.22
N VAL A 172 19.83 15.57 1.94
CA VAL A 172 19.97 15.45 3.41
C VAL A 172 20.00 13.99 3.82
N ALA A 173 20.97 13.59 4.64
CA ALA A 173 21.00 12.24 5.19
C ALA A 173 19.86 12.05 6.21
N GLU A 174 19.10 10.97 6.05
CA GLU A 174 18.21 10.50 7.10
C GLU A 174 19.00 9.86 8.23
N LYS A 175 18.56 10.13 9.46
CA LYS A 175 19.20 9.56 10.65
C LYS A 175 18.80 8.09 10.76
N THR A 176 19.80 7.24 11.01
CA THR A 176 19.54 5.85 11.37
C THR A 176 18.96 5.76 12.79
N ILE A 177 17.95 4.91 12.96
CA ILE A 177 17.41 4.51 14.26
C ILE A 177 18.19 3.35 14.89
N PHE A 178 19.17 2.77 14.19
CA PHE A 178 19.89 1.58 14.66
C PHE A 178 21.25 1.90 15.29
N SER A 179 21.55 1.25 16.41
CA SER A 179 22.79 1.38 17.15
C SER A 179 23.98 0.81 16.37
N LYS A 180 23.76 -0.30 15.66
CA LYS A 180 24.76 -0.91 14.78
C LYS A 180 24.63 -0.40 13.35
N LYS A 181 25.76 -0.40 12.65
CA LYS A 181 25.84 -0.02 11.23
C LYS A 181 25.17 -1.04 10.30
N ARG A 182 25.28 -2.32 10.63
CA ARG A 182 24.62 -3.44 9.95
C ARG A 182 23.88 -4.25 10.98
N ILE A 183 22.61 -4.51 10.72
CA ILE A 183 21.78 -5.35 11.58
C ILE A 183 21.47 -6.69 10.91
N LEU A 184 21.64 -6.81 9.59
CA LEU A 184 21.41 -8.04 8.84
C LEU A 184 22.73 -8.78 8.57
N PRO A 185 22.75 -10.12 8.58
CA PRO A 185 23.94 -10.89 8.25
C PRO A 185 24.26 -10.80 6.75
N ASN A 186 25.54 -10.70 6.40
CA ASN A 186 26.04 -10.67 5.00
C ASN A 186 25.30 -9.66 4.10
N SER A 187 24.98 -8.49 4.66
CA SER A 187 24.13 -7.49 4.03
C SER A 187 24.89 -6.49 3.18
N SER A 188 24.17 -5.85 2.26
CA SER A 188 24.60 -4.67 1.51
C SER A 188 23.81 -3.45 1.95
N ARG A 189 24.49 -2.32 2.20
CA ARG A 189 23.88 -1.03 2.54
C ARG A 189 23.79 -0.18 1.30
N ILE A 190 22.56 0.10 0.87
CA ILE A 190 22.26 0.87 -0.33
C ILE A 190 21.82 2.28 0.09
N CYS A 191 22.60 3.29 -0.29
CA CYS A 191 22.23 4.69 -0.14
C CYS A 191 21.19 5.05 -1.21
N THR A 192 19.93 5.17 -0.80
CA THR A 192 18.82 5.44 -1.71
C THR A 192 18.40 6.90 -1.58
N ALA A 193 18.52 7.66 -2.67
CA ALA A 193 18.00 9.01 -2.70
C ALA A 193 16.51 9.02 -3.05
N THR A 194 15.71 9.75 -2.28
CA THR A 194 14.27 9.87 -2.46
C THR A 194 13.87 11.35 -2.45
N THR A 195 12.70 11.67 -3.02
CA THR A 195 12.14 13.02 -2.99
C THR A 195 10.88 13.01 -2.14
N ASP A 196 10.85 13.82 -1.08
CA ASP A 196 9.64 14.07 -0.32
C ASP A 196 8.81 15.16 -1.01
N ILE A 197 7.76 14.72 -1.71
CA ILE A 197 6.84 15.58 -2.45
C ILE A 197 5.94 16.43 -1.53
N HIS A 198 5.85 16.09 -0.25
CA HIS A 198 5.00 16.77 0.73
C HIS A 198 5.77 17.80 1.58
N ARG A 199 7.11 17.72 1.58
CA ARG A 199 7.98 18.63 2.36
C ARG A 199 8.93 19.43 1.47
N ASN A 200 8.37 20.36 0.69
CA ASN A 200 9.13 21.36 -0.10
C ASN A 200 10.13 20.76 -1.11
N ASN A 201 9.82 19.60 -1.71
CA ASN A 201 10.72 18.88 -2.63
C ASN A 201 12.09 18.56 -2.02
N LYS A 202 12.15 18.39 -0.69
CA LYS A 202 13.39 18.01 -0.01
C LYS A 202 13.81 16.64 -0.50
N MET A 203 15.08 16.53 -0.88
CA MET A 203 15.68 15.24 -1.21
C MET A 203 16.38 14.67 0.01
N SER A 204 16.08 13.43 0.35
CA SER A 204 16.78 12.71 1.41
C SER A 204 17.55 11.52 0.85
N VAL A 205 18.63 11.14 1.54
CA VAL A 205 19.27 9.83 1.35
C VAL A 205 19.01 9.01 2.59
N MET A 206 18.44 7.84 2.38
CA MET A 206 18.25 6.84 3.42
C MET A 206 19.09 5.60 3.13
N ILE A 207 19.38 4.85 4.18
CA ILE A 207 20.12 3.59 4.06
C ILE A 207 19.10 2.46 4.03
N VAL A 208 19.13 1.66 2.97
CA VAL A 208 18.38 0.42 2.85
C VAL A 208 19.37 -0.73 2.97
N GLU A 209 19.27 -1.51 4.03
CA GLU A 209 20.08 -2.70 4.20
C GLU A 209 19.37 -3.90 3.57
N LYS A 210 19.99 -4.49 2.55
CA LYS A 210 19.46 -5.63 1.80
C LYS A 210 20.28 -6.88 2.11
N ALA A 211 19.63 -8.01 2.32
CA ALA A 211 20.29 -9.29 2.59
C ALA A 211 19.43 -10.46 2.10
N LYS A 212 19.97 -11.67 2.19
CA LYS A 212 19.20 -12.92 2.07
C LYS A 212 19.29 -13.71 3.37
N ILE A 213 18.14 -14.03 3.96
CA ILE A 213 18.03 -14.88 5.15
C ILE A 213 17.35 -16.18 4.71
N ASN A 214 18.04 -17.31 4.81
CA ASN A 214 17.53 -18.61 4.33
C ASN A 214 17.03 -18.56 2.87
N ASN A 215 17.75 -17.83 2.01
CA ASN A 215 17.40 -17.57 0.60
C ASN A 215 16.11 -16.75 0.38
N ILE A 216 15.57 -16.12 1.43
CA ILE A 216 14.46 -15.17 1.36
C ILE A 216 15.05 -13.76 1.30
N ASP A 217 14.61 -12.95 0.35
CA ASP A 217 15.03 -11.56 0.23
C ASP A 217 14.53 -10.74 1.42
N VAL A 218 15.41 -9.89 1.95
CA VAL A 218 15.12 -9.02 3.09
C VAL A 218 15.60 -7.62 2.76
N SER A 219 14.76 -6.63 3.07
CA SER A 219 15.14 -5.22 3.06
C SER A 219 14.72 -4.53 4.35
N VAL A 220 15.58 -3.70 4.91
CA VAL A 220 15.27 -2.86 6.09
C VAL A 220 15.77 -1.45 5.88
N TYR A 221 14.87 -0.48 5.98
CA TYR A 221 15.15 0.95 6.00
C TYR A 221 15.68 1.34 7.37
N HIS A 222 16.86 1.95 7.39
CA HIS A 222 17.50 2.38 8.65
C HIS A 222 16.85 3.60 9.29
N SER A 223 16.02 4.34 8.56
CA SER A 223 15.38 5.57 9.04
C SER A 223 14.24 5.32 10.02
N ASP A 224 13.52 4.22 9.85
CA ASP A 224 12.33 3.89 10.64
C ASP A 224 12.14 2.38 10.88
N GLY A 225 13.07 1.55 10.40
CA GLY A 225 13.00 0.09 10.54
C GLY A 225 11.91 -0.54 9.67
N SER A 226 11.33 0.22 8.74
CA SER A 226 10.41 -0.33 7.76
C SER A 226 11.11 -1.26 6.78
N GLY A 227 10.36 -2.05 6.04
CA GLY A 227 10.91 -2.98 5.06
C GLY A 227 10.12 -4.26 4.96
N SER A 228 10.73 -5.30 4.42
CA SER A 228 10.08 -6.58 4.19
C SER A 228 11.03 -7.78 4.31
N ILE A 229 10.44 -8.94 4.58
CA ILE A 229 11.00 -10.27 4.28
C ILE A 229 10.04 -10.96 3.33
N GLY A 230 10.56 -11.51 2.24
CA GLY A 230 9.77 -12.00 1.11
C GLY A 230 10.00 -11.16 -0.15
N GLY A 231 9.40 -11.60 -1.24
CA GLY A 231 9.54 -11.00 -2.58
C GLY A 231 8.90 -9.61 -2.72
N ASP A 232 8.65 -9.24 -3.97
CA ASP A 232 7.93 -8.01 -4.29
C ASP A 232 6.44 -8.07 -3.90
N TYR A 233 5.66 -7.06 -4.29
CA TYR A 233 4.22 -6.97 -3.98
C TYR A 233 3.37 -8.16 -4.46
N SER A 234 3.89 -9.03 -5.31
CA SER A 234 3.18 -10.24 -5.77
C SER A 234 3.28 -11.41 -4.80
N ASP A 235 4.24 -11.37 -3.89
CA ASP A 235 4.47 -12.42 -2.90
C ASP A 235 3.60 -12.20 -1.66
N LYS A 236 2.46 -12.91 -1.65
CA LYS A 236 1.50 -12.90 -0.53
C LYS A 236 2.08 -13.42 0.79
N ALA A 237 3.19 -14.16 0.75
CA ALA A 237 3.84 -14.65 1.96
C ALA A 237 4.76 -13.60 2.60
N SER A 238 4.95 -12.44 1.96
CA SER A 238 5.79 -11.37 2.49
C SER A 238 5.25 -10.81 3.80
N TRP A 239 6.17 -10.44 4.68
CA TRP A 239 5.88 -9.72 5.92
C TRP A 239 6.51 -8.35 5.87
N SER A 240 5.74 -7.34 6.25
CA SER A 240 6.19 -5.95 6.27
C SER A 240 6.48 -5.49 7.69
N TYR A 241 7.41 -4.56 7.86
CA TYR A 241 7.87 -4.06 9.16
C TYR A 241 7.74 -2.55 9.28
N ALA A 242 7.76 -2.05 10.51
CA ALA A 242 8.20 -0.70 10.86
C ALA A 242 8.48 -0.58 12.36
N CYS A 243 9.16 0.48 12.76
CA CYS A 243 9.35 0.88 14.15
C CYS A 243 8.94 2.33 14.37
N LYS A 244 8.54 2.62 15.60
CA LYS A 244 8.22 3.97 16.04
C LYS A 244 8.60 4.14 17.50
N LYS A 245 9.15 5.32 17.81
CA LYS A 245 9.28 5.81 19.18
C LYS A 245 8.10 6.74 19.47
N ASP A 246 7.34 6.41 20.51
CA ASP A 246 6.26 7.24 20.99
C ASP A 246 6.81 8.57 21.51
N LYS A 247 6.25 9.68 21.05
CA LYS A 247 6.76 11.02 21.37
C LYS A 247 6.35 11.51 22.76
N MET A 248 5.39 10.86 23.40
CA MET A 248 4.86 11.24 24.71
C MET A 248 5.59 10.53 25.85
N ASN A 249 6.06 9.31 25.63
CA ASN A 249 6.66 8.48 26.68
C ASN A 249 7.96 7.77 26.28
N ASP A 250 8.51 8.07 25.09
CA ASP A 250 9.76 7.52 24.58
C ASP A 250 9.80 5.99 24.44
N LYS A 251 8.65 5.30 24.57
CA LYS A 251 8.57 3.86 24.35
C LYS A 251 8.76 3.55 22.87
N VAL A 252 9.58 2.54 22.61
CA VAL A 252 9.81 2.01 21.28
C VAL A 252 8.90 0.82 21.07
N GLU A 253 8.21 0.83 19.94
CA GLU A 253 7.41 -0.27 19.43
C GLU A 253 7.86 -0.55 17.99
N CYS A 254 8.11 -1.82 17.69
CA CYS A 254 8.31 -2.29 16.32
C CYS A 254 7.21 -3.29 16.00
N TYR A 255 6.80 -3.40 14.75
CA TYR A 255 5.81 -4.39 14.36
C TYR A 255 6.16 -5.06 13.05
N MET A 256 5.63 -6.26 12.89
CA MET A 256 5.50 -6.95 11.60
C MET A 256 4.02 -7.13 11.28
N TYR A 257 3.66 -7.10 10.00
CA TYR A 257 2.28 -7.29 9.59
C TYR A 257 2.12 -7.97 8.23
N GLN A 258 0.97 -8.60 8.06
CA GLN A 258 0.47 -9.17 6.81
C GLN A 258 -1.07 -9.19 6.86
N ASP A 259 -1.73 -8.67 5.83
CA ASP A 259 -3.19 -8.77 5.62
C ASP A 259 -4.06 -8.49 6.87
N GLY A 260 -3.71 -7.43 7.61
CA GLY A 260 -4.45 -7.01 8.81
C GLY A 260 -4.11 -7.78 10.08
N PHE A 261 -3.19 -8.74 10.03
CA PHE A 261 -2.59 -9.39 11.22
C PHE A 261 -1.28 -8.68 11.57
N TYR A 262 -1.20 -8.14 12.78
CA TYR A 262 -0.03 -7.42 13.29
C TYR A 262 0.54 -8.11 14.51
N ILE A 263 1.87 -8.18 14.58
CA ILE A 263 2.60 -8.50 15.82
C ILE A 263 3.44 -7.29 16.18
N PHE A 264 3.09 -6.67 17.30
CA PHE A 264 3.86 -5.60 17.93
C PHE A 264 4.85 -6.19 18.91
N LYS A 265 6.08 -5.68 18.90
CA LYS A 265 7.17 -5.98 19.83
C LYS A 265 7.50 -4.71 20.61
N GLU A 266 7.40 -4.83 21.92
CA GLU A 266 7.78 -3.81 22.89
C GLU A 266 8.72 -4.42 23.96
N SER A 267 9.20 -3.59 24.89
CA SER A 267 10.05 -4.05 26.01
C SER A 267 9.40 -5.12 26.87
N SER A 268 8.07 -5.16 26.87
CA SER A 268 7.26 -6.03 27.71
C SER A 268 6.81 -7.32 27.03
N GLY A 269 7.26 -7.58 25.79
CA GLY A 269 6.93 -8.76 25.00
C GLY A 269 6.19 -8.42 23.71
N TYR A 270 5.31 -9.32 23.28
CA TYR A 270 4.53 -9.17 22.06
C TYR A 270 3.04 -8.94 22.34
N THR A 271 2.41 -8.18 21.44
CA THR A 271 0.97 -8.01 21.36
C THR A 271 0.51 -8.30 19.93
N VAL A 272 -0.53 -9.11 19.78
CA VAL A 272 -1.18 -9.39 18.50
C VAL A 272 -2.39 -8.49 18.35
N LEU A 273 -2.52 -7.85 17.19
CA LEU A 273 -3.70 -7.11 16.76
C LEU A 273 -4.20 -7.70 15.44
N VAL A 274 -5.51 -7.82 15.29
CA VAL A 274 -6.13 -8.25 14.05
C VAL A 274 -7.19 -7.25 13.62
N GLY A 275 -7.10 -6.82 12.37
CA GLY A 275 -8.04 -5.90 11.75
C GLY A 275 -7.84 -4.44 12.14
N LYS A 276 -8.78 -3.61 11.70
CA LYS A 276 -8.86 -2.17 11.93
C LYS A 276 -10.33 -1.76 12.00
N ASP A 277 -10.58 -0.55 12.48
CA ASP A 277 -11.91 0.08 12.49
C ASP A 277 -13.02 -0.88 12.94
N HIS A 278 -12.82 -1.54 14.08
CA HIS A 278 -13.64 -2.67 14.50
C HIS A 278 -15.11 -2.30 14.75
N PHE A 279 -16.02 -3.14 14.27
CA PHE A 279 -17.44 -3.01 14.54
C PHE A 279 -17.75 -3.28 16.02
N PRO A 280 -18.44 -2.36 16.73
CA PRO A 280 -18.69 -2.48 18.17
C PRO A 280 -19.40 -3.79 18.56
N GLY A 281 -18.92 -4.45 19.62
CA GLY A 281 -19.49 -5.68 20.15
C GLY A 281 -19.24 -6.95 19.31
N ARG A 282 -18.51 -6.85 18.19
CA ARG A 282 -18.08 -8.03 17.41
C ARG A 282 -16.73 -8.54 17.90
N VAL A 283 -16.61 -9.85 18.03
CA VAL A 283 -15.38 -10.49 18.48
C VAL A 283 -14.41 -10.64 17.32
N VAL A 284 -13.12 -10.61 17.66
CA VAL A 284 -12.02 -10.85 16.72
C VAL A 284 -11.41 -12.22 17.02
N GLN A 285 -11.09 -12.98 15.97
CA GLN A 285 -10.64 -14.37 16.10
C GLN A 285 -9.35 -14.64 15.32
N VAL A 286 -8.52 -15.51 15.87
CA VAL A 286 -7.35 -16.09 15.21
C VAL A 286 -7.41 -17.60 15.35
N ARG A 287 -7.38 -18.33 14.25
CA ARG A 287 -7.31 -19.79 14.24
C ARG A 287 -6.01 -20.25 13.63
N VAL A 288 -5.23 -21.02 14.37
CA VAL A 288 -3.97 -21.62 13.89
C VAL A 288 -4.17 -23.12 13.68
N GLY A 289 -3.84 -23.59 12.48
CA GLY A 289 -4.05 -24.97 12.07
C GLY A 289 -5.49 -25.43 12.28
N LYS A 290 -5.63 -26.62 12.87
CA LYS A 290 -6.95 -27.20 13.21
C LYS A 290 -7.42 -26.86 14.63
N GLY A 291 -6.65 -26.05 15.37
CA GLY A 291 -6.94 -25.71 16.77
C GLY A 291 -8.24 -24.93 16.98
N LYS A 292 -8.62 -24.76 18.25
CA LYS A 292 -9.71 -23.84 18.64
C LYS A 292 -9.26 -22.39 18.39
N PRO A 293 -10.14 -21.51 17.88
CA PRO A 293 -9.80 -20.11 17.69
C PRO A 293 -9.48 -19.41 19.03
N PHE A 294 -8.41 -18.62 19.04
CA PHE A 294 -8.23 -17.56 20.02
C PHE A 294 -9.24 -16.46 19.72
N THR A 295 -9.82 -15.86 20.76
CA THR A 295 -10.83 -14.81 20.62
C THR A 295 -10.49 -13.62 21.52
N THR A 296 -10.73 -12.41 21.04
CA THR A 296 -10.68 -11.18 21.82
C THR A 296 -11.93 -10.32 21.55
N GLY A 297 -12.06 -9.23 22.29
CA GLY A 297 -13.16 -8.26 22.13
C GLY A 297 -13.06 -7.45 20.84
N ASP A 298 -13.82 -6.36 20.81
CA ASP A 298 -14.01 -5.50 19.64
C ASP A 298 -12.89 -4.47 19.43
N ASN A 299 -11.76 -4.58 20.14
CA ASN A 299 -10.57 -3.75 19.88
C ASN A 299 -9.49 -4.49 19.08
N GLY A 300 -9.72 -5.76 18.74
CA GLY A 300 -8.80 -6.64 18.02
C GLY A 300 -7.50 -6.99 18.75
N ASN A 301 -7.25 -6.44 19.95
CA ASN A 301 -6.01 -6.61 20.69
C ASN A 301 -6.09 -7.86 21.56
N PHE A 302 -5.16 -8.78 21.37
CA PHE A 302 -5.02 -9.96 22.21
C PHE A 302 -4.16 -9.63 23.44
N SER A 303 -4.50 -10.22 24.59
CA SER A 303 -3.66 -10.11 25.78
C SER A 303 -2.25 -10.64 25.50
N LYS A 304 -1.24 -10.24 26.30
CA LYS A 304 0.14 -10.71 26.12
C LYS A 304 0.28 -12.22 26.18
N SER A 305 -0.47 -12.88 27.08
CA SER A 305 -0.47 -14.34 27.18
C SER A 305 -1.11 -15.00 25.96
N ALA A 306 -2.22 -14.46 25.46
CA ALA A 306 -2.86 -14.95 24.24
C ALA A 306 -1.97 -14.71 23.01
N SER A 307 -1.38 -13.53 22.88
CA SER A 307 -0.43 -13.16 21.83
C SER A 307 0.75 -14.13 21.78
N LYS A 308 1.37 -14.42 22.93
CA LYS A 308 2.44 -15.42 23.04
C LYS A 308 1.98 -16.81 22.59
N SER A 309 0.77 -17.23 22.99
CA SER A 309 0.21 -18.52 22.57
C SER A 309 -0.08 -18.59 21.07
N ILE A 310 -0.59 -17.51 20.47
CA ILE A 310 -0.84 -17.39 19.02
C ILE A 310 0.48 -17.52 18.27
N ILE A 311 1.49 -16.72 18.63
CA ILE A 311 2.81 -16.74 17.98
C ILE A 311 3.45 -18.13 18.10
N ASN A 312 3.45 -18.71 19.31
CA ASN A 312 4.02 -20.05 19.53
C ASN A 312 3.29 -21.16 18.74
N ALA A 313 1.98 -21.02 18.52
CA ALA A 313 1.24 -21.94 17.68
C ALA A 313 1.59 -21.73 16.20
N ALA A 314 1.66 -20.48 15.73
CA ALA A 314 2.00 -20.15 14.35
C ALA A 314 3.42 -20.59 13.97
N LEU A 315 4.39 -20.53 14.90
CA LEU A 315 5.75 -21.07 14.69
C LEU A 315 5.81 -22.59 14.44
N LYS A 316 4.71 -23.33 14.66
CA LYS A 316 4.65 -24.80 14.65
C LYS A 316 3.58 -25.36 13.70
N ASN A 317 2.90 -24.50 12.94
CA ASN A 317 1.82 -24.88 12.06
C ASN A 317 1.96 -24.15 10.73
N ASP A 318 1.32 -24.68 9.70
CA ASP A 318 1.48 -24.20 8.32
C ASP A 318 0.26 -23.42 7.81
N SER A 319 -0.74 -23.17 8.68
CA SER A 319 -1.93 -22.41 8.33
C SER A 319 -2.42 -21.57 9.48
N MET A 320 -2.87 -20.36 9.16
CA MET A 320 -3.54 -19.46 10.10
C MET A 320 -4.60 -18.64 9.35
N VAL A 321 -5.74 -18.44 10.00
CA VAL A 321 -6.84 -17.61 9.49
C VAL A 321 -7.24 -16.63 10.57
N THR A 322 -7.56 -15.42 10.16
CA THR A 322 -8.07 -14.36 11.03
C THR A 322 -9.50 -14.01 10.65
N ARG A 323 -10.27 -13.53 11.62
CA ARG A 323 -11.62 -13.00 11.40
C ARG A 323 -11.83 -11.74 12.22
N TYR A 324 -12.29 -10.68 11.59
CA TYR A 324 -12.79 -9.47 12.26
C TYR A 324 -13.98 -8.89 11.50
N THR A 325 -14.57 -7.82 12.02
CA THR A 325 -15.68 -7.11 11.37
C THR A 325 -15.34 -5.62 11.35
N GLU A 326 -15.36 -5.00 10.16
CA GLU A 326 -14.94 -3.61 9.95
C GLU A 326 -16.16 -2.68 9.89
N TRP A 327 -16.22 -1.70 10.78
CA TRP A 327 -17.17 -0.61 10.75
C TRP A 327 -17.05 0.20 9.43
N PRO A 328 -18.15 0.61 8.79
CA PRO A 328 -19.55 0.54 9.22
C PRO A 328 -20.31 -0.72 8.81
N TYR A 329 -19.62 -1.74 8.28
CA TYR A 329 -20.26 -2.91 7.71
C TYR A 329 -20.20 -4.10 8.66
N ASP A 330 -21.37 -4.56 9.11
CA ASP A 330 -21.48 -5.71 10.02
C ASP A 330 -21.33 -7.06 9.26
N THR A 331 -20.25 -7.20 8.50
CA THR A 331 -19.93 -8.41 7.73
C THR A 331 -18.53 -8.92 8.12
N PRO A 332 -18.40 -10.19 8.52
CA PRO A 332 -17.09 -10.76 8.82
C PRO A 332 -16.15 -10.71 7.62
N ILE A 333 -14.91 -10.30 7.89
CA ILE A 333 -13.78 -10.35 6.97
C ILE A 333 -12.87 -11.47 7.46
N ASP A 334 -12.63 -12.44 6.57
CA ASP A 334 -11.73 -13.56 6.81
C ASP A 334 -10.47 -13.37 5.95
N ASN A 335 -9.29 -13.43 6.57
CA ASN A 335 -8.02 -13.39 5.87
C ASN A 335 -7.18 -14.61 6.19
N ASP A 336 -6.59 -15.21 5.17
CA ASP A 336 -5.50 -16.18 5.33
C ASP A 336 -4.23 -15.44 5.74
N VAL A 337 -3.48 -16.00 6.68
CA VAL A 337 -2.16 -15.51 7.06
C VAL A 337 -1.13 -16.56 6.68
N HIS A 338 -0.28 -16.19 5.75
CA HIS A 338 0.79 -16.96 5.14
C HIS A 338 1.96 -17.10 6.10
N LEU A 339 2.21 -18.35 6.53
CA LEU A 339 3.20 -18.70 7.56
C LEU A 339 4.56 -19.14 6.98
N GLU A 340 4.71 -19.14 5.66
CA GLU A 340 5.88 -19.63 4.93
C GLU A 340 7.18 -18.95 5.39
N TYR A 341 7.14 -17.65 5.68
CA TYR A 341 8.29 -16.87 6.17
C TYR A 341 8.17 -16.46 7.64
N PHE A 342 7.15 -16.95 8.35
CA PHE A 342 6.80 -16.44 9.68
C PHE A 342 7.93 -16.62 10.71
N ASN A 343 8.62 -17.75 10.68
CA ASN A 343 9.70 -18.04 11.63
C ASN A 343 10.88 -17.07 11.50
N GLU A 344 11.31 -16.82 10.27
CA GLU A 344 12.34 -15.86 9.92
C GLU A 344 11.85 -14.44 10.19
N ALA A 345 10.58 -14.18 9.93
CA ALA A 345 9.98 -12.87 10.09
C ALA A 345 9.93 -12.41 11.55
N VAL A 346 9.61 -13.32 12.49
CA VAL A 346 9.65 -13.05 13.94
C VAL A 346 11.08 -12.81 14.42
N LYS A 347 12.05 -13.60 13.95
CA LYS A 347 13.47 -13.40 14.28
C LYS A 347 13.99 -12.04 13.78
N LEU A 348 13.56 -11.63 12.58
CA LEU A 348 13.89 -10.34 12.02
C LEU A 348 13.28 -9.20 12.84
N LEU A 349 12.01 -9.31 13.26
CA LEU A 349 11.39 -8.33 14.15
C LEU A 349 12.19 -8.14 15.45
N ASP A 350 12.61 -9.23 16.07
CA ASP A 350 13.45 -9.17 17.28
C ASP A 350 14.78 -8.48 17.03
N ASN A 351 15.45 -8.85 15.94
CA ASN A 351 16.71 -8.24 15.57
C ASN A 351 16.58 -6.74 15.27
N ILE A 352 15.52 -6.31 14.58
CA ILE A 352 15.22 -4.89 14.34
C ILE A 352 15.03 -4.16 15.67
N TYR A 353 14.19 -4.70 16.56
CA TYR A 353 13.89 -4.09 17.86
C TYR A 353 15.12 -4.00 18.77
N ASP A 354 15.92 -5.07 18.85
CA ASP A 354 17.09 -5.15 19.74
C ASP A 354 18.22 -4.19 19.31
N ASN A 355 18.31 -3.88 18.02
CA ASN A 355 19.29 -2.93 17.52
C ASN A 355 18.79 -1.47 17.50
N TYR A 356 17.52 -1.20 17.86
CA TYR A 356 16.99 0.16 17.96
C TYR A 356 17.75 1.01 18.99
N ARG A 357 18.06 2.27 18.67
CA ARG A 357 18.66 3.26 19.58
C ARG A 357 17.63 3.72 20.61
N LYS A 358 17.66 3.12 21.79
CA LYS A 358 16.74 3.43 22.89
C LYS A 358 16.91 4.86 23.40
#